data_AF-A0A1S3DIH3-F1
#
_entry.id   AF-A0A1S3DIH3-F1
#
_cell.length_a   1.000
_cell.length_b   1.000
_cell.length_c   1.000
_cell.angle_alpha   90.00
_cell.angle_beta   90.00
_cell.angle_gamma   90.00
#
_symmetry.space_group_name_H-M   'P 1'
#
loop_
_entity.id
_entity.type
_entity.pdbx_description
1 polymer ?
#
loop_
_entity_poly.entity_id
_entity_poly.type
_entity_poly.pdbx_seq_one_letter_code
_entity_poly.pdbx_strand_id
1 'polypeptide(L)' 'MASEENTGIRDFVLLDEITINKFMDNLRLRFNHGQIYTYIGEVCVSVNPYRTLNIYGNDYVTRYKGKFHG' A
#
# COMPACT_ATOMS: atom_id res chain seq x y z
N MET A 1 -14.88 4.24 -13.65
CA MET A 1 -13.47 4.22 -13.23
C MET A 1 -13.43 4.65 -11.77
N ALA A 2 -13.76 3.73 -10.86
CA ALA A 2 -13.67 4.02 -9.43
C ALA A 2 -12.19 3.96 -9.08
N SER A 3 -11.66 5.06 -8.55
CA SER A 3 -10.28 5.15 -8.08
C SER A 3 -10.04 4.08 -7.01
N GLU A 4 -9.25 3.05 -7.32
CA GLU A 4 -8.72 2.05 -6.37
C GLU A 4 -7.83 2.69 -5.27
N GLU A 5 -7.80 4.02 -5.22
CA GLU A 5 -6.95 4.82 -4.34
C GLU A 5 -7.36 4.72 -2.86
N ASN A 6 -8.57 4.24 -2.56
CA ASN A 6 -9.17 4.30 -1.21
C ASN A 6 -9.35 2.96 -0.50
N THR A 7 -8.62 1.89 -0.88
CA THR A 7 -8.70 0.62 -0.15
C THR A 7 -7.76 0.64 1.08
N GLY A 8 -8.35 0.77 2.26
CA GLY A 8 -7.65 0.68 3.54
C GLY A 8 -6.67 1.83 3.81
N ILE A 9 -5.99 1.75 4.95
CA ILE A 9 -5.06 2.77 5.44
C ILE A 9 -3.68 2.55 4.80
N ARG A 10 -3.13 3.61 4.18
CA ARG A 10 -1.84 3.56 3.46
C ARG A 10 -0.63 3.68 4.37
N ASP A 11 -0.78 4.42 5.47
CA ASP A 11 0.25 4.61 6.47
C ASP A 11 -0.31 4.25 7.83
N PHE A 12 0.29 3.25 8.47
CA PHE A 12 -0.11 2.75 9.77
C PHE A 12 0.03 3.77 10.90
N VAL A 13 0.76 4.87 10.71
CA VAL A 13 0.76 6.00 11.66
C VAL A 13 -0.63 6.62 11.78
N LEU A 14 -1.46 6.53 10.74
CA LEU A 14 -2.84 7.03 10.72
C LEU A 14 -3.86 6.03 11.26
N LEU A 15 -3.42 4.91 11.83
CA LEU A 15 -4.30 3.86 12.28
C LEU A 15 -4.81 4.16 13.70
N ASP A 16 -6.14 4.29 13.85
CA ASP A 16 -6.77 4.73 15.11
C ASP A 16 -6.43 3.84 16.33
N GLU A 17 -6.29 2.53 16.10
CA GLU A 17 -6.01 1.53 17.14
C GLU A 17 -4.85 0.62 16.76
N ILE A 18 -3.68 0.83 17.36
CA ILE A 18 -2.48 0.02 17.10
C ILE A 18 -2.61 -1.35 17.80
N THR A 19 -3.42 -2.23 17.20
CA THR A 19 -3.55 -3.63 17.61
C THR A 19 -3.16 -4.56 16.46
N ILE A 20 -2.66 -5.75 16.80
CA ILE A 20 -2.24 -6.73 15.79
C ILE A 20 -3.39 -7.14 14.88
N ASN A 21 -4.61 -7.22 15.41
CA ASN A 21 -5.80 -7.58 14.64
C ASN A 21 -6.11 -6.51 13.59
N LYS A 22 -6.20 -5.23 13.99
CA LYS A 22 -6.47 -4.12 13.06
C LYS A 22 -5.37 -3.98 12.00
N PHE A 23 -4.13 -4.18 12.40
CA PHE A 23 -2.99 -4.17 11.49
C PHE A 23 -3.13 -5.27 10.41
N MET A 24 -3.42 -6.51 10.83
CA MET A 24 -3.59 -7.65 9.93
C MET A 24 -4.82 -7.49 9.04
N ASP A 25 -5.92 -6.95 9.56
CA ASP A 25 -7.14 -6.72 8.78
C ASP A 25 -6.91 -5.67 7.69
N ASN A 26 -6.18 -4.59 7.98
CA ASN A 26 -5.80 -3.60 6.98
C ASN A 26 -4.88 -4.19 5.90
N LEU A 27 -3.86 -4.98 6.28
CA LEU A 27 -2.99 -5.65 5.31
C LEU A 27 -3.77 -6.61 4.42
N ARG A 28 -4.69 -7.41 4.98
CA ARG A 28 -5.55 -8.32 4.22
C ARG A 28 -6.43 -7.57 3.24
N LEU A 29 -7.07 -6.49 3.68
CA LEU A 29 -7.93 -5.65 2.85
C LEU A 29 -7.14 -5.08 1.66
N ARG A 30 -5.96 -4.51 1.92
CA ARG A 30 -5.08 -3.95 0.88
C ARG A 30 -4.59 -5.01 -0.09
N PHE A 31 -4.13 -6.15 0.43
CA PHE A 31 -3.66 -7.27 -0.37
C PHE A 31 -4.73 -7.82 -1.31
N ASN A 32 -5.96 -7.97 -0.81
CA ASN A 32 -7.10 -8.46 -1.62
C ASN A 32 -7.43 -7.53 -2.79
N HIS A 33 -7.14 -6.23 -2.66
CA HIS A 33 -7.26 -5.24 -3.74
C HIS A 33 -5.97 -5.05 -4.55
N GLY A 34 -4.95 -5.91 -4.37
CA GLY A 34 -3.70 -5.83 -5.13
C GLY A 34 -2.73 -4.74 -4.67
N GLN A 35 -2.98 -4.11 -3.51
CA GLN A 35 -2.07 -3.15 -2.90
C GLN A 35 -1.12 -3.87 -1.94
N ILE A 36 0.11 -4.09 -2.41
CA ILE A 36 1.12 -4.87 -1.68
C ILE A 36 2.11 -4.03 -0.86
N TYR A 37 2.09 -2.71 -1.04
CA TYR A 37 2.93 -1.77 -0.31
C TYR A 37 2.09 -0.97 0.68
N THR A 38 2.56 -0.90 1.93
CA THR A 38 1.95 -0.10 3.01
C THR A 38 3.06 0.53 3.83
N TYR A 39 2.89 1.78 4.25
CA TYR A 39 3.88 2.52 5.02
C TYR A 39 3.65 2.41 6.53
N ILE A 40 4.73 2.55 7.29
CA ILE A 40 4.74 2.84 8.72
C ILE A 40 5.69 4.02 8.89
N GLY A 41 5.18 5.25 8.72
CA GLY A 41 6.02 6.44 8.60
C GLY A 41 7.03 6.29 7.46
N GLU A 42 8.32 6.33 7.79
CA GLU A 42 9.41 6.19 6.81
C GLU A 42 9.67 4.74 6.37
N VAL A 43 9.09 3.76 7.06
CA VAL A 43 9.29 2.33 6.76
C VAL A 43 8.29 1.87 5.70
N CYS A 44 8.78 1.18 4.66
CA CYS A 44 7.94 0.54 3.65
C CYS A 44 7.80 -0.96 3.91
N VAL A 45 6.56 -1.43 4.09
CA VAL A 45 6.21 -2.84 4.24
C VAL A 45 5.72 -3.39 2.90
N SER A 46 6.30 -4.51 2.46
CA SER A 46 5.90 -5.22 1.25
C SER A 46 5.35 -6.60 1.59
N VAL A 47 4.26 -7.00 0.93
CA VAL A 47 3.65 -8.33 1.04
C VAL A 47 3.76 -9.05 -0.31
N ASN A 48 4.37 -10.23 -0.34
CA ASN A 48 4.57 -10.97 -1.59
C ASN A 48 3.23 -11.43 -2.19
N PRO A 49 2.85 -10.96 -3.40
CA PRO A 49 1.61 -11.38 -4.05
C PRO A 49 1.68 -12.77 -4.69
N TYR A 50 2.86 -13.37 -4.79
CA TYR A 50 3.12 -14.65 -5.50
C TYR A 50 2.59 -14.68 -6.95
N ARG A 51 2.38 -13.50 -7.54
CA ARG A 51 1.95 -13.27 -8.93
C ARG A 51 2.55 -11.98 -9.44
N THR A 52 2.68 -11.86 -10.76
CA THR A 52 3.12 -10.62 -11.39
C THR A 52 2.04 -9.56 -11.27
N LEU A 53 2.43 -8.36 -10.84
CA LEU A 53 1.58 -7.17 -10.82
C LEU A 53 2.06 -6.18 -11.88
N ASN A 54 1.13 -5.53 -12.57
CA ASN A 54 1.42 -4.53 -13.60
C ASN A 54 1.76 -3.16 -13.01
N ILE A 55 2.57 -3.12 -11.95
CA ILE A 55 2.95 -1.89 -11.22
C ILE A 55 4.41 -1.49 -11.40
N TYR A 56 5.17 -2.27 -12.18
CA TYR A 56 6.61 -2.09 -12.42
C TYR A 56 6.93 -1.55 -13.82
N GLY A 57 5.91 -1.14 -14.59
CA GLY A 57 6.09 -0.58 -15.93
C GLY A 57 6.62 0.86 -15.93
N ASN A 58 7.08 1.33 -17.10
CA ASN A 58 7.61 2.69 -17.27
C ASN A 58 6.62 3.79 -16.87
N ASP A 59 5.32 3.55 -17.01
CA ASP A 59 4.28 4.50 -16.60
C ASP A 59 4.33 4.75 -15.09
N TYR A 60 4.55 3.70 -14.30
CA TYR A 60 4.68 3.80 -12.85
C TYR A 60 6.00 4.46 -12.47
N VAL A 61 7.11 4.10 -13.12
CA VAL A 61 8.40 4.77 -12.92
C VAL A 61 8.27 6.27 -13.13
N THR A 62 7.64 6.68 -14.23
CA THR A 62 7.42 8.09 -14.55
C THR A 62 6.49 8.77 -13.54
N ARG A 63 5.43 8.08 -13.10
CA ARG A 63 4.48 8.58 -12.10
C ARG A 63 5.11 8.82 -10.73
N TYR A 64 6.07 7.99 -10.33
CA TYR A 64 6.74 8.10 -9.03
C TYR A 64 8.04 8.91 -9.08
N LYS A 65 8.60 9.15 -10.26
CA LYS A 65 9.79 9.99 -10.44
C LYS A 65 9.53 11.42 -9.94
N GLY A 66 10.37 11.89 -9.02
CA GLY A 66 10.30 13.25 -8.48
C GLY A 66 9.19 13.49 -7.46
N LYS A 67 8.45 12.45 -7.04
CA LYS A 67 7.48 12.59 -5.95
C LYS A 67 8.17 12.48 -4.59
N PHE A 68 8.13 13.57 -3.84
CA PHE A 68 8.49 13.55 -2.42
C PHE A 68 7.38 12.82 -1.64
N HIS A 69 7.76 11.80 -0.89
CA HIS A 69 6.89 11.15 0.09
C HIS A 69 7.42 11.56 1.47
N GLY A 70 6.99 12.74 1.93
CA GLY A 70 7.32 13.34 3.20
C GLY A 70 6.49 14.58 3.45
#